data_AF-A0A964PTC2-F1
#
_entry.id   AF-A0A964PTC2-F1
#
_cell.length_a   1.000
_cell.length_b   1.000
_cell.length_c   1.000
_cell.angle_alpha   90.00
_cell.angle_beta   90.00
_cell.angle_gamma   90.00
#
_symmetry.space_group_name_H-M   'P 1'
#
loop_
_entity.id
_entity.type
_entity.pdbx_description
1 polymer ?
#
loop_
_entity_poly.entity_id
_entity_poly.type
_entity_poly.pdbx_seq_one_letter_code
_entity_poly.pdbx_strand_id
1 'polypeptide(L)'
;MRKRHLFDPRLTLAFALALAGAACAGSDSMLAPNHGRVHFVLGSGDGAVAVGGPAAGESLDGSGTTTGVTDPLHGDGDGPPRPMIKTANVTFSSVLARNVDGVLVNVDTDLPVKVDVLRLEGGRQIQLPDGDLLAGTYDQVVVVMTEVQIVLGNDTPLTINPPGGGWTAIVPLCPPVEVEDSGTSTVSLTLEVRNSFLWGGDGFHFEPRFRLPLACRPVPPPPPPAP
;
A
#
# COMPACT_ATOMS: atom_id res chain seq x y z
N MET A 1 -47.59 -52.23 29.15
CA MET A 1 -47.62 -50.75 29.05
C MET A 1 -47.96 -50.36 27.61
N ARG A 2 -48.74 -49.30 27.42
CA ARG A 2 -49.64 -49.06 26.27
C ARG A 2 -48.95 -48.57 24.99
N LYS A 3 -49.38 -49.11 23.83
CA LYS A 3 -49.30 -48.50 22.49
C LYS A 3 -50.28 -47.32 22.38
N ARG A 4 -49.87 -46.22 21.73
CA ARG A 4 -50.75 -45.31 20.96
C ARG A 4 -49.98 -44.71 19.77
N HIS A 5 -50.50 -45.00 18.57
CA HIS A 5 -50.32 -44.19 17.36
C HIS A 5 -51.23 -42.96 17.44
N LEU A 6 -50.87 -41.85 16.79
CA LEU A 6 -51.76 -40.94 16.01
C LEU A 6 -50.88 -39.78 15.47
N PHE A 7 -50.61 -39.69 14.17
CA PHE A 7 -51.41 -39.05 13.11
C PHE A 7 -51.29 -37.51 13.11
N ASP A 8 -50.54 -37.04 12.10
CA ASP A 8 -50.30 -35.68 11.62
C ASP A 8 -51.60 -35.05 11.06
N PRO A 9 -51.87 -33.75 11.27
CA PRO A 9 -52.02 -32.90 10.08
C PRO A 9 -51.66 -31.42 10.27
N ARG A 10 -51.03 -30.86 9.23
CA ARG A 10 -51.30 -29.51 8.67
C ARG A 10 -51.06 -28.30 9.59
N LEU A 11 -49.92 -27.64 9.39
CA LEU A 11 -49.86 -26.18 9.52
C LEU A 11 -49.14 -25.57 8.31
N THR A 12 -49.95 -25.26 7.29
CA THR A 12 -49.62 -24.36 6.20
C THR A 12 -49.81 -22.93 6.71
N LEU A 13 -48.76 -22.11 6.76
CA LEU A 13 -48.86 -20.64 6.86
C LEU A 13 -47.60 -20.08 6.19
N ALA A 14 -47.68 -19.73 4.91
CA ALA A 14 -48.07 -18.42 4.39
C ALA A 14 -46.82 -17.61 3.98
N PHE A 15 -46.60 -17.67 2.67
CA PHE A 15 -45.84 -16.74 1.87
C PHE A 15 -46.22 -15.29 2.24
N ALA A 16 -45.25 -14.48 2.66
CA ALA A 16 -45.45 -13.03 2.72
C ALA A 16 -44.13 -12.29 2.46
N LEU A 17 -44.15 -11.60 1.32
CA LEU A 17 -43.52 -10.31 1.06
C LEU A 17 -41.99 -10.24 0.94
N ALA A 18 -41.53 -10.43 -0.30
CA ALA A 18 -40.34 -9.77 -0.80
C ALA A 18 -40.55 -8.25 -0.82
N LEU A 19 -39.88 -7.51 0.07
CA LEU A 19 -39.48 -6.14 -0.20
C LEU A 19 -37.99 -6.17 -0.58
N ALA A 20 -37.72 -6.17 -1.87
CA ALA A 20 -36.42 -5.79 -2.41
C ALA A 20 -36.28 -4.27 -2.24
N GLY A 21 -35.90 -3.84 -1.03
CA GLY A 21 -35.32 -2.53 -0.84
C GLY A 21 -33.89 -2.58 -1.33
N ALA A 22 -33.65 -2.09 -2.55
CA ALA A 22 -32.32 -1.66 -2.97
C ALA A 22 -31.98 -0.40 -2.17
N ALA A 23 -31.62 -0.58 -0.90
CA ALA A 23 -30.90 0.43 -0.17
C ALA A 23 -29.48 0.43 -0.76
N CYS A 24 -29.16 1.47 -1.52
CA CYS A 24 -27.77 1.86 -1.69
C CYS A 24 -27.20 2.08 -0.30
N ALA A 25 -26.59 1.04 0.27
CA ALA A 25 -25.77 1.15 1.46
C ALA A 25 -24.53 1.93 1.04
N GLY A 26 -24.65 3.26 0.99
CA GLY A 26 -23.52 4.10 1.32
C GLY A 26 -23.22 3.77 2.78
N SER A 27 -22.23 2.91 2.98
CA SER A 27 -21.63 2.73 4.30
C SER A 27 -20.95 4.04 4.64
N ASP A 28 -21.73 4.98 5.19
CA ASP A 28 -21.24 6.00 6.09
C ASP A 28 -20.62 5.24 7.25
N SER A 29 -19.35 4.86 7.09
CA SER A 29 -18.52 4.46 8.20
C SER A 29 -18.55 5.62 9.18
N MET A 30 -19.43 5.53 10.18
CA MET A 30 -19.44 6.45 11.30
C MET A 30 -18.08 6.30 11.98
N LEU A 31 -17.14 7.17 11.60
CA LEU A 31 -15.83 7.24 12.22
C LEU A 31 -16.03 7.31 13.74
N ALA A 32 -15.27 6.51 14.47
CA ALA A 32 -15.27 6.61 15.92
C ALA A 32 -14.94 8.06 16.32
N PRO A 33 -15.54 8.60 17.40
CA PRO A 33 -15.23 9.94 17.84
C PRO A 33 -13.72 10.07 18.07
N ASN A 34 -13.12 11.13 17.53
CA ASN A 34 -11.69 11.44 17.51
C ASN A 34 -10.82 10.65 16.52
N HIS A 35 -11.41 10.08 15.47
CA HIS A 35 -10.66 9.50 14.35
C HIS A 35 -10.78 10.37 13.10
N GLY A 36 -9.68 10.50 12.37
CA GLY A 36 -9.65 11.01 11.00
C GLY A 36 -9.25 9.90 10.02
N ARG A 37 -9.60 10.10 8.75
CA ARG A 37 -9.25 9.19 7.65
C ARG A 37 -7.87 9.54 7.12
N VAL A 38 -7.10 8.52 6.76
CA VAL A 38 -5.79 8.65 6.12
C VAL A 38 -5.78 7.90 4.80
N HIS A 39 -5.41 8.58 3.72
CA HIS A 39 -5.21 7.99 2.40
C HIS A 39 -3.73 7.82 2.11
N PHE A 40 -3.28 6.59 1.89
CA PHE A 40 -1.90 6.33 1.49
C PHE A 40 -1.79 6.20 -0.03
N VAL A 41 -0.96 7.04 -0.63
CA VAL A 41 -0.69 7.02 -2.07
C VAL A 41 0.74 6.54 -2.27
N LEU A 42 0.90 5.35 -2.87
CA LEU A 42 2.19 4.75 -3.16
C LEU A 42 2.59 5.03 -4.62
N GLY A 43 3.74 5.65 -4.85
CA GLY A 43 4.27 5.94 -6.18
C GLY A 43 5.73 5.54 -6.34
N SER A 44 6.27 5.67 -7.56
CA SER A 44 7.70 5.49 -7.85
C SER A 44 8.48 6.80 -7.79
N GLY A 45 9.75 6.73 -7.33
CA GLY A 45 10.67 7.86 -7.28
C GLY A 45 11.06 8.47 -8.63
N ASP A 46 10.69 7.86 -9.76
CA ASP A 46 11.01 8.40 -11.09
C ASP A 46 10.04 9.49 -11.55
N GLY A 47 8.95 9.71 -10.81
CA GLY A 47 8.01 10.83 -11.02
C GLY A 47 7.96 11.76 -9.82
N ALA A 48 7.86 13.07 -10.05
CA ALA A 48 7.50 13.99 -8.98
C ALA A 48 6.09 13.63 -8.49
N VAL A 49 5.95 13.20 -7.24
CA VAL A 49 4.62 13.06 -6.62
C VAL A 49 4.05 14.46 -6.47
N ALA A 50 3.10 14.81 -7.33
CA ALA A 50 2.36 16.06 -7.20
C ALA A 50 1.53 15.96 -5.92
N VAL A 51 1.97 16.65 -4.86
CA VAL A 51 1.17 16.85 -3.65
C VAL A 51 0.13 17.90 -3.99
N GLY A 52 -1.11 17.49 -4.33
CA GLY A 52 -2.13 18.44 -4.75
C GLY A 52 -3.55 17.89 -4.85
N GLY A 53 -4.29 17.97 -3.74
CA GLY A 53 -5.76 18.00 -3.69
C GLY A 53 -6.49 16.65 -3.83
N PRO A 54 -7.75 16.57 -3.36
CA PRO A 54 -8.56 15.36 -3.47
C PRO A 54 -8.89 15.11 -4.95
N ALA A 55 -8.17 14.17 -5.57
CA ALA A 55 -8.44 13.74 -6.93
C ALA A 55 -9.54 12.68 -6.92
N ALA A 56 -10.63 12.96 -7.64
CA ALA A 56 -11.70 12.02 -7.90
C ALA A 56 -11.15 10.73 -8.50
N GLY A 57 -11.64 9.59 -8.01
CA GLY A 57 -11.14 8.27 -8.36
C GLY A 57 -11.17 7.99 -9.86
N GLU A 58 -10.01 7.66 -10.40
CA GLU A 58 -9.89 7.05 -11.72
C GLU A 58 -9.77 5.53 -11.58
N SER A 59 -10.78 4.85 -12.09
CA SER A 59 -10.86 3.40 -12.20
C SER A 59 -9.70 2.85 -13.05
N LEU A 60 -8.86 2.01 -12.44
CA LEU A 60 -7.77 1.29 -13.09
C LEU A 60 -8.31 0.13 -13.94
N ASP A 61 -8.83 0.42 -15.13
CA ASP A 61 -8.98 -0.56 -16.19
C ASP A 61 -8.00 -0.23 -17.31
N GLY A 62 -6.81 -0.83 -17.22
CA GLY A 62 -5.68 -0.51 -18.07
C GLY A 62 -4.86 -1.75 -18.36
N SER A 63 -5.35 -2.57 -19.29
CA SER A 63 -4.58 -3.57 -20.03
C SER A 63 -3.51 -2.85 -20.87
N GLY A 64 -2.46 -2.37 -20.21
CA GLY A 64 -1.29 -1.80 -20.83
C GLY A 64 -0.24 -2.88 -21.02
N THR A 65 0.01 -3.24 -22.28
CA THR A 65 1.17 -4.02 -22.71
C THR A 65 2.42 -3.38 -22.10
N THR A 66 3.05 -4.06 -21.15
CA THR A 66 4.33 -3.66 -20.58
C THR A 66 5.38 -3.81 -21.67
N THR A 67 5.67 -2.73 -22.39
CA THR A 67 6.90 -2.63 -23.19
C THR A 67 8.03 -2.94 -22.24
N GLY A 68 8.72 -4.06 -22.47
CA GLY A 68 9.77 -4.54 -21.59
C GLY A 68 10.74 -3.40 -21.29
N VAL A 69 10.89 -3.09 -20.01
CA VAL A 69 11.87 -2.12 -19.53
C VAL A 69 13.23 -2.66 -19.94
N THR A 70 13.82 -2.09 -20.99
CA THR A 70 15.22 -2.32 -21.34
C THR A 70 16.07 -1.64 -20.28
N ASP A 71 16.39 -2.45 -19.28
CA ASP A 71 17.47 -2.40 -18.32
C ASP A 71 18.46 -1.20 -18.39
N PRO A 72 18.34 -0.22 -17.46
CA PRO A 72 19.42 0.72 -17.13
C PRO A 72 20.34 0.22 -16.02
N LEU A 73 20.24 -1.02 -15.53
CA LEU A 73 21.24 -1.66 -14.64
C LEU A 73 22.46 -2.15 -15.44
N HIS A 74 22.73 -1.54 -16.60
CA HIS A 74 23.92 -1.69 -17.43
C HIS A 74 25.17 -1.34 -16.61
N GLY A 75 25.71 -2.33 -15.92
CA GLY A 75 27.15 -2.42 -15.74
C GLY A 75 27.73 -2.97 -17.03
N ASP A 76 28.64 -2.24 -17.65
CA ASP A 76 29.37 -2.61 -18.87
C ASP A 76 30.32 -3.82 -18.69
N GLY A 77 30.01 -4.72 -17.75
CA GLY A 77 30.82 -5.87 -17.42
C GLY A 77 30.25 -7.14 -18.04
N ASP A 78 31.14 -8.00 -18.54
CA ASP A 78 30.94 -9.34 -19.13
C ASP A 78 30.24 -10.37 -18.21
N GLY A 79 29.33 -9.94 -17.34
CA GLY A 79 28.55 -10.79 -16.47
C GLY A 79 27.47 -11.57 -17.25
N PRO A 80 27.03 -12.73 -16.71
CA PRO A 80 25.91 -13.45 -17.29
C PRO A 80 24.66 -12.55 -17.34
N PRO A 81 23.81 -12.70 -18.38
CA PRO A 81 22.59 -11.91 -18.50
C PRO A 81 21.72 -12.08 -17.26
N ARG A 82 21.30 -10.96 -16.67
CA ARG A 82 20.43 -10.96 -15.49
C ARG A 82 19.01 -11.33 -15.90
N PRO A 83 18.29 -12.16 -15.12
CA PRO A 83 16.90 -12.45 -15.41
C PRO A 83 16.05 -11.18 -15.28
N MET A 84 15.22 -10.91 -16.27
CA MET A 84 14.28 -9.78 -16.24
C MET A 84 13.11 -10.09 -15.30
N ILE A 85 12.70 -9.12 -14.48
CA ILE A 85 11.49 -9.21 -13.67
C ILE A 85 10.29 -8.77 -14.51
N LYS A 86 9.26 -9.62 -14.60
CA LYS A 86 8.00 -9.35 -15.32
C LYS A 86 6.96 -8.69 -14.41
N THR A 87 6.78 -9.19 -13.19
CA THR A 87 5.91 -8.63 -12.15
C THR A 87 6.57 -8.78 -10.78
N ALA A 88 6.29 -7.86 -9.85
CA ALA A 88 6.74 -7.99 -8.46
C ALA A 88 5.62 -7.59 -7.49
N ASN A 89 4.92 -8.58 -6.96
CA ASN A 89 3.85 -8.38 -5.99
C ASN A 89 4.43 -8.34 -4.57
N VAL A 90 4.30 -7.20 -3.90
CA VAL A 90 4.68 -7.02 -2.50
C VAL A 90 3.42 -7.04 -1.64
N THR A 91 3.43 -7.85 -0.57
CA THR A 91 2.33 -7.92 0.40
C THR A 91 2.59 -6.94 1.54
N PHE A 92 1.77 -5.90 1.61
CA PHE A 92 1.72 -4.95 2.72
C PHE A 92 0.80 -5.52 3.79
N SER A 93 1.27 -5.63 5.02
CA SER A 93 0.58 -6.38 6.08
C SER A 93 0.12 -5.51 7.25
N SER A 94 0.84 -4.43 7.53
CA SER A 94 0.41 -3.43 8.50
C SER A 94 1.06 -2.07 8.20
N VAL A 95 0.39 -1.01 8.64
CA VAL A 95 0.90 0.35 8.64
C VAL A 95 0.74 0.91 10.05
N LEU A 96 1.83 1.41 10.61
CA LEU A 96 1.84 2.11 11.90
C LEU A 96 2.17 3.57 11.65
N ALA A 97 1.60 4.48 12.42
CA ALA A 97 1.99 5.88 12.42
C ALA A 97 2.66 6.21 13.77
N ARG A 98 3.73 6.98 13.74
CA ARG A 98 4.40 7.50 14.93
C ARG A 98 3.96 8.93 15.16
N ASN A 99 3.44 9.22 16.33
CA ASN A 99 3.13 10.59 16.71
C ASN A 99 4.42 11.36 17.08
N VAL A 100 4.32 12.68 17.18
CA VAL A 100 5.46 13.54 17.57
C VAL A 100 6.01 13.25 18.98
N ASP A 101 5.23 12.58 19.85
CA ASP A 101 5.68 12.10 21.16
C ASP A 101 6.47 10.78 21.09
N GLY A 102 6.58 10.19 19.90
CA GLY A 102 7.33 8.98 19.63
C GLY A 102 6.58 7.67 19.85
N VAL A 103 5.26 7.71 20.09
CA VAL A 103 4.40 6.55 20.26
C VAL A 103 3.96 6.03 18.89
N LEU A 104 4.10 4.72 18.67
CA LEU A 104 3.56 4.03 17.50
C LEU A 104 2.11 3.64 17.73
N VAL A 105 1.24 4.04 16.80
CA VAL A 105 -0.19 3.73 16.77
C VAL A 105 -0.48 2.95 15.50
N ASN A 106 -1.30 1.91 15.60
CA ASN A 106 -1.72 1.15 14.43
C ASN A 106 -2.72 1.96 13.61
N VAL A 107 -2.51 2.04 12.30
CA VAL A 107 -3.53 2.56 11.37
C VAL A 107 -4.54 1.45 11.16
N ASP A 108 -5.82 1.71 11.42
CA ASP A 108 -6.88 0.73 11.19
C ASP A 108 -7.25 0.72 9.71
N THR A 109 -6.88 -0.34 8.99
CA THR A 109 -7.01 -0.42 7.53
C THR A 109 -7.20 -1.86 7.09
N ASP A 110 -7.76 -2.08 5.89
CA ASP A 110 -8.03 -3.41 5.33
C ASP A 110 -6.76 -4.05 4.74
N LEU A 111 -5.83 -4.43 5.62
CA LEU A 111 -4.60 -5.15 5.30
C LEU A 111 -4.71 -6.62 5.77
N PRO A 112 -4.05 -7.58 5.08
CA PRO A 112 -3.01 -7.39 4.08
C PRO A 112 -3.50 -7.12 2.65
N VAL A 113 -2.71 -6.36 1.87
CA VAL A 113 -2.95 -6.10 0.43
C VAL A 113 -1.71 -6.43 -0.40
N LYS A 114 -1.91 -6.95 -1.62
CA LYS A 114 -0.84 -7.21 -2.60
C LYS A 114 -0.80 -6.12 -3.64
N VAL A 115 0.39 -5.56 -3.88
CA VAL A 115 0.62 -4.51 -4.87
C VAL A 115 1.73 -4.93 -5.82
N ASP A 116 1.45 -4.89 -7.12
CA ASP A 116 2.49 -5.05 -8.14
C ASP A 116 3.30 -3.75 -8.27
N VAL A 117 4.44 -3.71 -7.58
CA VAL A 117 5.24 -2.47 -7.44
C VAL A 117 5.96 -2.08 -8.74
N LEU A 118 6.14 -3.01 -9.69
CA LEU A 118 6.67 -2.67 -11.01
C LEU A 118 5.71 -1.79 -11.81
N ARG A 119 4.40 -1.86 -11.55
CA ARG A 119 3.41 -0.99 -12.20
C ARG A 119 3.49 0.46 -11.75
N LEU A 120 4.29 0.77 -10.72
CA LEU A 120 4.54 2.13 -10.26
C LEU A 120 5.61 2.84 -11.10
N GLU A 121 6.44 2.09 -11.84
CA GLU A 121 7.44 2.69 -12.72
C GLU A 121 6.81 3.63 -13.76
N GLY A 122 7.58 4.62 -14.19
CA GLY A 122 7.09 5.69 -15.07
C GLY A 122 6.19 6.71 -14.35
N GLY A 123 6.35 6.85 -13.03
CA GLY A 123 5.67 7.89 -12.23
C GLY A 123 4.21 7.57 -11.89
N ARG A 124 3.79 6.31 -12.04
CA ARG A 124 2.44 5.86 -11.69
C ARG A 124 2.28 5.78 -10.17
N GLN A 125 1.03 5.88 -9.73
CA GLN A 125 0.64 5.81 -8.33
C GLN A 125 -0.47 4.79 -8.15
N ILE A 126 -0.52 4.20 -6.96
CA ILE A 126 -1.61 3.35 -6.51
C ILE A 126 -2.05 3.82 -5.13
N GLN A 127 -3.35 3.86 -4.91
CA GLN A 127 -3.92 4.10 -3.59
C GLN A 127 -3.96 2.77 -2.83
N LEU A 128 -3.38 2.75 -1.62
CA LEU A 128 -3.59 1.65 -0.68
C LEU A 128 -4.96 1.81 -0.02
N PRO A 129 -5.52 0.76 0.61
CA PRO A 129 -6.77 0.88 1.34
C PRO A 129 -6.72 2.07 2.32
N ASP A 130 -7.83 2.79 2.40
CA ASP A 130 -7.97 3.87 3.37
C ASP A 130 -7.76 3.32 4.79
N GLY A 131 -7.23 4.16 5.65
CA GLY A 131 -7.07 3.84 7.06
C GLY A 131 -7.71 4.88 7.97
N ASP A 132 -7.99 4.48 9.19
CA ASP A 132 -8.42 5.38 10.25
C ASP A 132 -7.31 5.54 11.30
N LEU A 133 -7.14 6.77 11.77
CA LEU A 133 -6.12 7.13 12.74
C LEU A 133 -6.70 8.12 13.75
N LEU A 134 -6.23 8.05 14.99
CA LEU A 134 -6.61 9.03 16.01
C LEU A 134 -6.16 10.43 15.59
N ALA A 135 -6.96 11.45 15.91
CA ALA A 135 -6.57 12.82 15.69
C ALA A 135 -5.27 13.17 16.43
N GLY A 136 -4.40 13.92 15.76
CA GLY A 136 -3.08 14.28 16.25
C GLY A 136 -2.06 14.50 15.14
N THR A 137 -0.82 14.78 15.55
CA THR A 137 0.30 15.07 14.65
C THR A 137 1.25 13.89 14.54
N TYR A 138 1.56 13.47 13.30
CA TYR A 138 2.39 12.30 13.01
C TYR A 138 3.63 12.68 12.20
N ASP A 139 4.80 12.21 12.64
CA ASP A 139 6.10 12.55 12.04
C ASP A 139 6.71 11.40 11.23
N GLN A 140 6.11 10.21 11.27
CA GLN A 140 6.63 9.03 10.62
C GLN A 140 5.56 7.97 10.40
N VAL A 141 5.72 7.19 9.34
CA VAL A 141 4.95 5.99 9.04
C VAL A 141 5.88 4.79 8.98
N VAL A 142 5.47 3.68 9.56
CA VAL A 142 6.18 2.41 9.52
C VAL A 142 5.34 1.42 8.72
N VAL A 143 5.90 0.95 7.61
CA VAL A 143 5.24 0.02 6.69
C VAL A 143 5.85 -1.37 6.87
N VAL A 144 5.02 -2.38 7.10
CA VAL A 144 5.46 -3.77 7.27
C VAL A 144 5.06 -4.59 6.06
N MET A 145 6.04 -5.20 5.41
CA MET A 145 5.87 -6.06 4.24
C MET A 145 6.27 -7.50 4.59
N THR A 146 5.43 -8.47 4.28
CA THR A 146 5.62 -9.86 4.75
C THR A 146 5.94 -10.86 3.66
N GLU A 147 5.75 -10.51 2.39
CA GLU A 147 5.97 -11.43 1.29
C GLU A 147 6.25 -10.67 -0.01
N VAL A 148 7.17 -11.17 -0.83
CA VAL A 148 7.40 -10.69 -2.19
C VAL A 148 7.33 -11.86 -3.16
N GLN A 149 6.43 -11.76 -4.15
CA GLN A 149 6.30 -12.71 -5.24
C GLN A 149 6.74 -12.06 -6.55
N ILE A 150 7.81 -12.59 -7.13
CA ILE A 150 8.34 -12.19 -8.43
C ILE A 150 7.92 -13.20 -9.48
N VAL A 151 7.57 -12.73 -10.67
CA VAL A 151 7.53 -13.56 -11.88
C VAL A 151 8.62 -13.06 -12.80
N LEU A 152 9.51 -13.95 -13.24
CA LEU A 152 10.57 -13.62 -14.18
C LEU A 152 10.04 -13.56 -15.61
N GLY A 153 10.84 -13.01 -16.53
CA GLY A 153 10.52 -12.93 -17.96
C GLY A 153 10.30 -14.29 -18.63
N ASN A 154 10.80 -15.38 -18.04
CA ASN A 154 10.56 -16.76 -18.46
C ASN A 154 9.38 -17.43 -17.71
N ASP A 155 8.51 -16.64 -17.07
CA ASP A 155 7.37 -17.06 -16.27
C ASP A 155 7.70 -17.94 -15.04
N THR A 156 8.98 -18.00 -14.63
CA THR A 156 9.36 -18.68 -13.39
C THR A 156 8.93 -17.84 -12.18
N PRO A 157 8.11 -18.37 -11.26
CA PRO A 157 7.77 -17.69 -10.02
C PRO A 157 8.92 -17.82 -9.03
N LEU A 158 9.18 -16.74 -8.29
CA LEU A 158 10.10 -16.71 -7.16
C LEU A 158 9.38 -16.07 -5.97
N THR A 159 9.49 -16.70 -4.81
CA THR A 159 9.02 -16.12 -3.54
C THR A 159 10.22 -15.74 -2.71
N ILE A 160 10.30 -14.47 -2.33
CA ILE A 160 11.25 -13.98 -1.35
C ILE A 160 10.47 -13.81 -0.05
N ASN A 161 10.91 -14.52 0.98
CA ASN A 161 10.37 -14.40 2.33
C ASN A 161 11.31 -13.52 3.16
N PRO A 162 10.78 -12.60 3.99
CA PRO A 162 11.60 -11.81 4.89
C PRO A 162 12.25 -12.68 5.96
N PRO A 163 13.44 -12.32 6.45
CA PRO A 163 13.93 -12.89 7.69
C PRO A 163 13.07 -12.39 8.86
N GLY A 164 12.54 -13.31 9.68
CA GLY A 164 11.70 -12.95 10.83
C GLY A 164 10.29 -12.49 10.43
N GLY A 165 9.72 -11.55 11.17
CA GLY A 165 8.31 -11.13 11.06
C GLY A 165 7.96 -10.20 9.88
N GLY A 166 8.90 -9.85 9.01
CA GLY A 166 8.66 -8.94 7.88
C GLY A 166 9.82 -7.98 7.60
N TRP A 167 9.82 -7.36 6.41
CA TRP A 167 10.58 -6.15 6.17
C TRP A 167 9.83 -4.96 6.76
N THR A 168 10.56 -4.12 7.48
CA THR A 168 10.00 -2.89 8.04
C THR A 168 10.67 -1.70 7.37
N ALA A 169 9.88 -0.81 6.78
CA ALA A 169 10.34 0.45 6.23
C ALA A 169 9.82 1.61 7.08
N ILE A 170 10.74 2.50 7.45
CA ILE A 170 10.44 3.66 8.26
C ILE A 170 10.50 4.90 7.35
N VAL A 171 9.37 5.60 7.20
CA VAL A 171 9.19 6.72 6.28
C VAL A 171 8.87 7.98 7.07
N PRO A 172 9.82 8.93 7.19
CA PRO A 172 9.57 10.24 7.78
C PRO A 172 8.52 11.04 7.00
N LEU A 173 7.65 11.73 7.73
CA LEU A 173 6.68 12.69 7.21
C LEU A 173 7.24 14.10 7.44
N CYS A 174 7.57 14.83 6.37
CA CYS A 174 7.94 16.24 6.47
C CYS A 174 7.17 17.08 5.43
N PRO A 175 6.40 18.09 5.86
CA PRO A 175 6.08 18.38 7.27
C PRO A 175 5.33 17.21 7.93
N PRO A 176 5.27 17.16 9.27
CA PRO A 176 4.39 16.24 9.97
C PRO A 176 2.96 16.35 9.43
N VAL A 177 2.23 15.24 9.44
CA VAL A 177 0.84 15.19 8.98
C VAL A 177 -0.07 15.37 10.17
N GLU A 178 -0.93 16.38 10.08
CA GLU A 178 -2.03 16.58 11.03
C GLU A 178 -3.22 15.71 10.59
N VAL A 179 -3.78 14.96 11.52
CA VAL A 179 -5.05 14.25 11.35
C VAL A 179 -6.07 14.93 12.23
N GLU A 180 -7.08 15.52 11.62
CA GLU A 180 -8.20 16.18 12.30
C GLU A 180 -9.33 15.20 12.56
N ASP A 181 -10.15 15.48 13.59
CA ASP A 181 -11.36 14.72 13.87
C ASP A 181 -12.29 14.73 12.65
N SER A 182 -12.68 13.55 12.16
CA SER A 182 -13.47 13.36 10.94
C SER A 182 -12.87 13.96 9.66
N GLY A 183 -11.61 14.42 9.72
CA GLY A 183 -10.86 14.96 8.61
C GLY A 183 -10.31 13.86 7.71
N THR A 184 -9.68 14.27 6.61
CA THR A 184 -9.05 13.35 5.67
C THR A 184 -7.65 13.88 5.33
N SER A 185 -6.64 13.08 5.60
CA SER A 185 -5.23 13.44 5.36
C SER A 185 -4.60 12.47 4.36
N THR A 186 -3.85 13.00 3.39
CA THR A 186 -3.17 12.17 2.39
C THR A 186 -1.69 12.03 2.71
N VAL A 187 -1.20 10.79 2.75
CA VAL A 187 0.21 10.44 2.95
C VAL A 187 0.77 9.85 1.66
N SER A 188 1.73 10.55 1.07
CA SER A 188 2.43 10.09 -0.13
C SER A 188 3.68 9.30 0.23
N LEU A 189 3.73 8.04 -0.19
CA LEU A 189 4.88 7.13 -0.04
C LEU A 189 5.55 6.94 -1.40
N THR A 190 6.86 7.14 -1.46
CA THR A 190 7.62 7.00 -2.71
C THR A 190 8.58 5.81 -2.60
N LEU A 191 8.25 4.70 -3.25
CA LEU A 191 9.10 3.51 -3.30
C LEU A 191 10.11 3.63 -4.44
N GLU A 192 11.39 3.44 -4.12
CA GLU A 192 12.45 3.33 -5.13
C GLU A 192 12.51 1.90 -5.65
N VAL A 193 11.57 1.57 -6.56
CA VAL A 193 11.37 0.22 -7.08
C VAL A 193 12.68 -0.39 -7.57
N ARG A 194 13.42 0.34 -8.42
CA ARG A 194 14.70 -0.11 -8.98
C ARG A 194 15.79 -0.40 -7.96
N ASN A 195 15.82 0.36 -6.88
CA ASN A 195 16.80 0.19 -5.81
C ASN A 195 16.34 -0.82 -4.75
N SER A 196 15.10 -1.29 -4.83
CA SER A 196 14.52 -2.22 -3.86
C SER A 196 14.71 -3.70 -4.24
N PHE A 197 15.00 -3.98 -5.51
CA PHE A 197 15.31 -5.34 -6.00
C PHE A 197 16.79 -5.42 -6.36
N LEU A 198 17.54 -6.22 -5.60
CA LEU A 198 18.97 -6.41 -5.78
C LEU A 198 19.22 -7.82 -6.29
N TRP A 199 20.10 -7.96 -7.29
CA TRP A 199 20.60 -9.26 -7.72
C TRP A 199 21.96 -9.51 -7.06
N GLY A 200 22.09 -10.58 -6.28
CA GLY A 200 23.32 -10.89 -5.57
C GLY A 200 23.43 -12.35 -5.15
N GLY A 201 24.63 -12.92 -5.25
CA GLY A 201 24.87 -14.33 -4.92
C GLY A 201 24.08 -15.27 -5.84
N ASP A 202 23.14 -16.00 -5.25
CA ASP A 202 22.32 -17.05 -5.87
C ASP A 202 20.90 -16.59 -6.25
N GLY A 203 20.52 -15.33 -6.04
CA GLY A 203 19.17 -14.89 -6.40
C GLY A 203 18.85 -13.41 -6.21
N PHE A 204 17.55 -13.12 -6.25
CA PHE A 204 17.00 -11.80 -5.95
C PHE A 204 16.88 -11.60 -4.44
N HIS A 205 17.25 -10.40 -4.00
CA HIS A 205 17.04 -9.88 -2.67
C HIS A 205 16.09 -8.70 -2.75
N PHE A 206 15.25 -8.55 -1.72
CA PHE A 206 14.36 -7.41 -1.58
C PHE A 206 14.75 -6.58 -0.36
N GLU A 207 15.02 -5.30 -0.61
CA GLU A 207 15.31 -4.29 0.41
C GLU A 207 14.44 -3.06 0.14
N PRO A 208 13.29 -2.89 0.82
CA PRO A 208 12.40 -1.79 0.50
C PRO A 208 13.07 -0.44 0.77
N ARG A 209 13.21 0.39 -0.26
CA ARG A 209 13.79 1.73 -0.14
C ARG A 209 12.74 2.78 -0.44
N PHE A 210 12.39 3.57 0.57
CA PHE A 210 11.50 4.70 0.39
C PHE A 210 12.30 6.00 0.27
N ARG A 211 11.95 6.80 -0.71
CA ARG A 211 12.55 8.13 -0.88
C ARG A 211 11.91 9.10 0.11
N LEU A 212 12.76 9.88 0.78
CA LEU A 212 12.30 10.95 1.66
C LEU A 212 11.60 12.05 0.84
N PRO A 213 10.49 12.62 1.34
CA PRO A 213 9.91 13.85 0.80
C PRO A 213 10.99 14.92 0.60
N LEU A 214 10.92 15.68 -0.50
CA LEU A 214 11.88 16.76 -0.77
C LEU A 214 11.92 17.79 0.36
N ALA A 215 10.79 18.03 1.02
CA ALA A 215 10.67 18.90 2.17
C ALA A 215 11.47 18.42 3.40
N CYS A 216 11.83 17.13 3.49
CA CYS A 216 12.73 16.62 4.52
C CYS A 216 14.21 16.90 4.25
N ARG A 217 14.58 17.35 3.04
CA ARG A 217 15.99 17.56 2.70
C ARG A 217 16.50 18.84 3.37
N PRO A 218 17.66 18.80 4.05
CA PRO A 218 18.29 20.03 4.51
C PRO A 218 18.43 21.01 3.36
N VAL A 219 17.96 22.24 3.54
CA VAL A 219 18.24 23.32 2.59
C VAL A 219 19.77 23.49 2.56
N PRO A 220 20.44 23.37 1.41
CA PRO A 220 21.88 23.63 1.34
C PRO A 220 22.16 25.03 1.89
N PRO A 221 23.24 25.23 2.67
CA PRO A 221 23.61 26.58 3.08
C PRO A 221 23.81 27.46 1.83
N PRO A 222 23.47 28.75 1.90
CA PRO A 222 23.70 29.65 0.78
C PRO A 222 25.19 29.63 0.39
N PRO A 223 25.53 29.75 -0.90
CA PRO A 223 26.93 29.81 -1.31
C PRO A 223 27.61 31.01 -0.63
N PRO A 224 28.90 30.91 -0.27
CA PRO A 224 29.64 32.04 0.28
C PRO A 224 29.64 33.22 -0.69
N PRO A 225 29.70 34.48 -0.21
CA PRO A 225 29.77 35.65 -1.08
C PRO A 225 30.99 35.57 -2.01
N ALA A 226 30.82 35.99 -3.27
CA ALA A 226 31.91 36.09 -4.24
C ALA A 226 32.94 37.16 -3.79
N PRO A 227 34.24 36.95 -4.08
CA PRO A 227 35.31 37.89 -3.72
C PRO A 227 35.23 39.22 -4.48
#